data_AF-A0A351J632-F1
#
_entry.id   AF-A0A351J632-F1
#
_cell.length_a   1.000
_cell.length_b   1.000
_cell.length_c   1.000
_cell.angle_alpha   90.00
_cell.angle_beta   90.00
_cell.angle_gamma   90.00
#
_symmetry.space_group_name_H-M   'P 1'
#
loop_
_entity.id
_entity.type
_entity.pdbx_description
1 polymer ?
#
loop_
_entity_poly.entity_id
_entity_poly.type
_entity_poly.pdbx_seq_one_letter_code
_entity_poly.pdbx_strand_id
1 'polypeptide(L)'
;MWLAWLLNKSTAIFIDWKDGCAMPVIEGVIERLTFHNEENGYTVANFKLSDSSSSCAVVGTILPVTVGESLRLTGDWENHASYGRQFKFQSFERLAPATLTGIEKYLGSGLIKGIGPQMARRIVAKFGLETLNIIRSDPEKLHEVEGIGTKKHEAICSAIAEHREIEDIMVFLQGYGVTPSYAAKIFKTYGRQAIQVVSDNPYRLAEDVFGIGFKTADKIALAMGIPLESPKRLIPGIEFFITEMTNEGHVYAPLDEFVAWAAEKLTVDQEIVHGTLPALIQKKSIICEESPDLGSLLYPAQFYYAERSVA
;
A
#
# COMPACT_ATOMS: atom_id res chain seq x y z
N MET A 1 -16.23 4.92 -25.69
CA MET A 1 -16.94 4.88 -24.39
C MET A 1 -16.02 4.85 -23.15
N TRP A 2 -14.69 4.98 -23.30
CA TRP A 2 -13.72 4.97 -22.19
C TRP A 2 -13.16 6.36 -21.80
N LEU A 3 -13.28 7.36 -22.68
CA LEU A 3 -12.95 8.77 -22.35
C LEU A 3 -13.85 9.34 -21.24
N ALA A 4 -15.05 8.80 -21.06
CA ALA A 4 -15.95 9.17 -19.96
C ALA A 4 -15.56 8.53 -18.61
N TRP A 5 -14.67 7.52 -18.59
CA TRP A 5 -14.28 6.80 -17.38
C TRP A 5 -13.04 7.43 -16.71
N LEU A 6 -12.10 7.97 -17.50
CA LEU A 6 -10.95 8.74 -17.00
C LEU A 6 -11.29 10.17 -16.56
N LEU A 7 -12.39 10.74 -17.07
CA LEU A 7 -12.86 12.07 -16.69
C LEU A 7 -13.74 12.11 -15.43
N ASN A 8 -14.14 10.96 -14.86
CA ASN A 8 -15.17 10.92 -13.82
C ASN A 8 -14.88 10.04 -12.60
N LYS A 9 -13.62 9.97 -12.15
CA LYS A 9 -13.30 9.72 -10.74
C LYS A 9 -12.17 10.63 -10.29
N SER A 10 -12.52 11.91 -10.18
CA SER A 10 -11.94 12.81 -9.19
C SER A 10 -12.30 12.26 -7.80
N THR A 11 -11.55 11.26 -7.32
CA THR A 11 -11.72 10.76 -5.95
C THR A 11 -10.94 11.71 -5.05
N ALA A 12 -11.62 12.78 -4.67
CA ALA A 12 -11.22 13.64 -3.57
C ALA A 12 -11.01 12.76 -2.34
N ILE A 13 -9.77 12.67 -1.90
CA ILE A 13 -9.42 12.05 -0.63
C ILE A 13 -9.87 13.06 0.43
N PHE A 14 -10.99 12.77 1.09
CA PHE A 14 -11.45 13.52 2.26
C PHE A 14 -10.41 13.36 3.37
N ILE A 15 -9.74 14.46 3.73
CA ILE A 15 -8.88 14.58 4.91
C ILE A 15 -9.58 15.54 5.87
N ASP A 16 -9.70 15.09 7.12
CA ASP A 16 -10.32 15.78 8.24
C ASP A 16 -9.73 17.19 8.43
N TRP A 17 -10.61 18.20 8.44
CA TRP A 17 -10.27 19.62 8.41
C TRP A 17 -10.06 20.12 9.84
N LYS A 18 -8.80 20.17 10.28
CA LYS A 18 -8.39 21.09 11.35
C LYS A 18 -7.46 22.14 10.74
N ASP A 19 -7.96 23.38 10.77
CA ASP A 19 -7.25 24.63 10.51
C ASP A 19 -6.90 24.96 9.04
N GLY A 20 -7.92 25.32 8.24
CA GLY A 20 -7.97 26.50 7.33
C GLY A 20 -6.82 26.86 6.36
N CYS A 21 -5.74 26.10 6.25
CA CYS A 21 -4.59 26.39 5.41
C CYS A 21 -4.47 25.29 4.35
N ALA A 22 -4.64 25.66 3.08
CA ALA A 22 -4.43 24.72 1.98
C ALA A 22 -2.98 24.24 2.01
N MET A 23 -2.79 22.92 2.10
CA MET A 23 -1.46 22.31 2.06
C MET A 23 -0.72 22.72 0.77
N PRO A 24 0.58 23.08 0.86
CA PRO A 24 1.38 23.37 -0.31
C PRO A 24 1.35 22.25 -1.36
N VAL A 25 1.29 22.65 -2.64
CA VAL A 25 1.35 21.77 -3.80
C VAL A 25 2.51 22.18 -4.68
N ILE A 26 3.32 21.22 -5.13
CA ILE A 26 4.38 21.45 -6.11
C ILE A 26 4.23 20.46 -7.28
N GLU A 27 4.53 20.92 -8.49
CA GLU A 27 4.54 20.09 -9.69
C GLU A 27 5.93 20.10 -10.32
N GLY A 28 6.31 18.97 -10.91
CA GLY A 28 7.64 18.82 -11.45
C GLY A 28 7.96 17.41 -11.91
N VAL A 29 9.25 17.17 -12.16
CA VAL A 29 9.78 15.91 -12.67
C VAL A 29 10.86 15.38 -11.74
N ILE A 30 10.82 14.08 -11.45
CA ILE A 30 11.93 13.40 -10.78
C ILE A 30 13.16 13.45 -11.68
N GLU A 31 14.16 14.26 -11.33
CA GLU A 31 15.38 14.37 -12.13
C GLU A 31 16.39 13.30 -11.75
N ARG A 32 16.46 12.96 -10.46
CA ARG A 32 17.37 11.95 -9.93
C ARG A 32 16.83 11.35 -8.64
N LEU A 33 16.94 10.05 -8.49
CA LEU A 33 16.74 9.36 -7.21
C LEU A 33 18.05 9.44 -6.40
N THR A 34 17.98 10.05 -5.22
CA THR A 34 19.11 10.09 -4.27
C THR A 34 19.12 8.83 -3.42
N PHE A 35 17.95 8.37 -3.00
CA PHE A 35 17.76 7.15 -2.23
C PHE A 35 16.36 6.60 -2.49
N HIS A 36 16.24 5.28 -2.56
CA HIS A 36 14.96 4.58 -2.59
C HIS A 36 15.07 3.30 -1.77
N ASN A 37 14.11 3.08 -0.88
CA ASN A 37 13.96 1.84 -0.14
C ASN A 37 12.84 1.03 -0.79
N GLU A 38 13.22 -0.08 -1.44
CA GLU A 38 12.30 -0.99 -2.12
C GLU A 38 11.31 -1.68 -1.16
N GLU A 39 11.60 -1.73 0.14
CA GLU A 39 10.77 -2.41 1.13
C GLU A 39 9.55 -1.61 1.58
N ASN A 40 9.69 -0.29 1.69
CA ASN A 40 8.65 0.59 2.20
C ASN A 40 8.33 1.75 1.26
N GLY A 41 8.96 1.82 0.09
CA GLY A 41 8.79 2.87 -0.91
C GLY A 41 9.36 4.23 -0.51
N TYR A 42 10.07 4.33 0.63
CA TYR A 42 10.64 5.59 1.08
C TYR A 42 11.65 6.09 0.06
N THR A 43 11.44 7.31 -0.42
CA THR A 43 12.15 7.88 -1.54
C THR A 43 12.65 9.27 -1.18
N VAL A 44 13.91 9.53 -1.52
CA VAL A 44 14.53 10.85 -1.54
C VAL A 44 14.94 11.14 -2.97
N ALA A 45 14.39 12.20 -3.56
CA ALA A 45 14.63 12.55 -4.95
C ALA A 45 14.96 14.02 -5.14
N ASN A 46 15.78 14.33 -6.16
CA ASN A 46 15.87 15.70 -6.69
C ASN A 46 14.72 15.91 -7.66
N PHE A 47 13.87 16.89 -7.37
CA PHE A 47 12.65 17.19 -8.10
C PHE A 47 12.79 18.55 -8.78
N LYS A 48 12.73 18.55 -10.11
CA LYS A 48 12.80 19.75 -10.93
C LYS A 48 11.39 20.33 -11.05
N LEU A 49 11.19 21.55 -10.58
CA LEU A 49 9.88 22.21 -10.60
C LEU A 49 9.46 22.55 -12.04
N SER A 50 8.16 22.50 -12.31
CA SER A 50 7.60 22.84 -13.63
C SER A 50 7.58 24.35 -13.90
N ASP A 51 7.41 25.15 -12.85
CA ASP A 51 7.23 26.61 -12.92
C ASP A 51 8.55 27.40 -12.94
N SER A 52 9.68 26.73 -12.71
CA SER A 52 10.98 27.37 -12.55
C SER A 52 12.11 26.44 -13.00
N SER A 53 13.29 26.99 -13.26
CA SER A 53 14.49 26.19 -13.53
C SER A 53 15.09 25.57 -12.26
N SER A 54 14.48 25.79 -11.09
CA SER A 54 14.97 25.35 -9.80
C SER A 54 14.61 23.88 -9.54
N SER A 55 15.45 23.22 -8.75
CA SER A 55 15.17 21.89 -8.22
C SER A 55 15.17 21.91 -6.69
N CYS A 56 14.46 20.97 -6.09
CA CYS A 56 14.40 20.79 -4.64
C CYS A 56 14.47 19.31 -4.26
N ALA A 57 14.88 19.02 -3.03
CA ALA A 57 14.80 17.67 -2.49
C ALA A 57 13.34 17.37 -2.09
N VAL A 58 12.80 16.24 -2.55
CA VAL A 58 11.49 15.74 -2.13
C VAL A 58 11.66 14.43 -1.38
N VAL A 59 10.85 14.23 -0.35
CA VAL A 59 10.88 13.05 0.52
C VAL A 59 9.47 12.54 0.77
N GLY A 60 9.27 11.23 0.67
CA GLY A 60 7.99 10.60 0.95
C GLY A 60 7.97 9.15 0.51
N THR A 61 6.80 8.53 0.51
CA THR A 61 6.63 7.15 0.06
C THR A 61 5.97 7.10 -1.30
N ILE A 62 6.64 6.49 -2.28
CA ILE A 62 6.15 6.32 -3.66
C ILE A 62 6.63 4.99 -4.22
N LEU A 63 5.71 4.22 -4.81
CA LEU A 63 6.01 2.97 -5.49
C LEU A 63 4.98 2.75 -6.64
N PRO A 64 5.41 2.25 -7.81
CA PRO A 64 6.78 2.32 -8.29
C PRO A 64 7.23 3.78 -8.42
N VAL A 65 8.54 4.04 -8.43
CA VAL A 65 9.09 5.38 -8.66
C VAL A 65 10.16 5.35 -9.74
N THR A 66 10.04 6.26 -10.71
CA THR A 66 10.94 6.28 -11.87
C THR A 66 11.50 7.68 -12.13
N VAL A 67 12.77 7.75 -12.53
CA VAL A 67 13.36 9.03 -13.01
C VAL A 67 12.66 9.47 -14.29
N GLY A 68 12.35 10.76 -14.40
CA GLY A 68 11.58 11.32 -15.52
C GLY A 68 10.06 11.30 -15.30
N GLU A 69 9.58 10.69 -14.21
CA GLU A 69 8.18 10.71 -13.83
C GLU A 69 7.75 12.13 -13.45
N SER A 70 6.63 12.58 -14.03
CA SER A 70 6.02 13.88 -13.74
C SER A 70 5.01 13.70 -12.63
N LEU A 71 5.14 14.47 -11.55
CA LEU A 71 4.30 14.32 -10.35
C LEU A 71 3.74 15.67 -9.93
N ARG A 72 2.55 15.62 -9.33
CA ARG A 72 2.03 16.67 -8.44
C ARG A 72 2.15 16.15 -7.02
N LEU A 73 2.86 16.86 -6.16
CA LEU A 73 3.11 16.48 -4.77
C LEU A 73 2.37 17.43 -3.84
N THR A 74 1.67 16.89 -2.84
CA THR A 74 1.01 17.67 -1.79
C THR A 74 1.66 17.34 -0.45
N GLY A 75 2.03 18.37 0.31
CA GLY A 75 2.85 18.18 1.51
C GLY A 75 3.37 19.49 2.09
N ASP A 76 4.41 19.38 2.92
CA ASP A 76 4.95 20.48 3.68
C ASP A 76 6.46 20.65 3.45
N TRP A 77 6.94 21.88 3.61
CA TRP A 77 8.38 22.14 3.63
C TRP A 77 8.94 21.83 5.02
N GLU A 78 9.90 20.92 5.09
CA GLU A 78 10.66 20.61 6.30
C GLU A 78 12.13 21.03 6.12
N ASN A 79 12.79 21.36 7.23
CA ASN A 79 14.22 21.64 7.23
C ASN A 79 14.93 20.55 8.03
N HIS A 80 15.62 19.64 7.34
CA HIS A 80 16.35 18.55 7.97
C HIS A 80 17.69 19.05 8.51
N ALA A 81 18.03 18.71 9.76
CA ALA A 81 19.23 19.19 10.44
C ALA A 81 20.53 18.95 9.64
N SER A 82 20.61 17.82 8.92
CA SER A 82 21.80 17.43 8.14
C SER A 82 21.69 17.66 6.63
N TYR A 83 20.48 17.78 6.08
CA TYR A 83 20.26 17.77 4.61
C TYR A 83 19.59 19.05 4.09
N GLY A 84 19.24 19.97 4.98
CA GLY A 84 18.63 21.25 4.63
C GLY A 84 17.16 21.12 4.24
N ARG A 85 16.70 22.07 3.42
CA ARG A 85 15.29 22.23 3.06
C ARG A 85 14.84 21.14 2.09
N GLN A 86 13.79 20.43 2.46
CA GLN A 86 13.17 19.37 1.67
C GLN A 86 11.65 19.53 1.67
N PHE A 87 10.99 19.08 0.61
CA PHE A 87 9.55 19.01 0.53
C PHE A 87 9.09 17.59 0.89
N LYS A 88 8.44 17.45 2.04
CA LYS A 88 7.91 16.18 2.48
C LYS A 88 6.48 16.02 1.99
N PHE A 89 6.30 15.16 1.00
CA PHE A 89 4.98 14.91 0.43
C PHE A 89 4.26 13.81 1.19
N GLN A 90 2.96 14.00 1.37
CA GLN A 90 2.05 13.07 2.03
C GLN A 90 1.17 12.34 1.00
N SER A 91 0.90 12.99 -0.13
CA SER A 91 0.22 12.42 -1.27
C SER A 91 0.85 12.91 -2.58
N PHE A 92 0.63 12.15 -3.64
CA PHE A 92 1.09 12.50 -4.98
C PHE A 92 0.08 12.05 -6.04
N GLU A 93 0.11 12.73 -7.17
CA GLU A 93 -0.62 12.37 -8.38
C GLU A 93 0.39 12.21 -9.52
N ARG A 94 0.26 11.11 -10.29
CA ARG A 94 1.08 10.87 -11.48
C ARG A 94 0.51 11.66 -12.65
N LEU A 95 1.32 12.56 -13.19
CA LEU A 95 0.98 13.32 -14.38
C LEU A 95 1.58 12.63 -15.60
N ALA A 96 0.82 12.59 -16.70
CA ALA A 96 1.40 12.18 -17.97
C ALA A 96 2.55 13.14 -18.32
N PRO A 97 3.74 12.65 -18.72
CA PRO A 97 4.82 13.51 -19.17
C PRO A 97 4.33 14.41 -20.31
N ALA A 98 4.25 15.71 -20.05
CA ALA A 98 3.71 16.68 -21.00
C ALA A 98 4.78 17.25 -21.96
N THR A 99 6.02 16.78 -21.85
CA THR A 99 7.15 17.30 -22.63
C THR A 99 7.95 16.18 -23.27
N LEU A 100 8.51 16.44 -24.45
CA LEU A 100 9.40 15.50 -25.15
C LEU A 100 10.57 15.07 -24.26
N THR A 101 11.20 16.02 -23.57
CA THR A 101 12.29 15.75 -22.62
C THR A 101 11.85 14.86 -21.46
N GLY A 102 10.62 15.02 -20.96
CA GLY A 102 10.05 14.16 -19.93
C GLY A 102 9.88 12.73 -20.42
N ILE A 103 9.34 12.55 -21.63
CA ILE A 103 9.18 11.23 -22.25
C ILE A 103 10.54 10.56 -22.48
N GLU A 104 11.54 11.29 -22.99
CA GLU A 104 12.90 10.78 -23.17
C GLU A 104 13.53 10.31 -21.86
N LYS A 105 13.42 11.13 -20.80
CA LYS A 105 13.94 10.78 -19.47
C LYS A 105 13.23 9.56 -18.90
N TYR A 106 11.91 9.48 -19.05
CA TYR A 106 11.11 8.35 -18.57
C TYR A 106 11.52 7.04 -19.25
N LEU A 107 11.62 7.02 -20.59
CA LEU A 107 12.04 5.82 -21.33
C LEU A 107 13.52 5.46 -21.10
N GLY A 108 14.38 6.47 -20.96
CA GLY A 108 15.82 6.32 -20.76
C GLY A 108 16.25 6.17 -19.29
N SER A 109 15.29 6.11 -18.36
CA SER A 109 15.51 6.08 -16.91
C SER A 109 16.16 4.80 -16.39
N GLY A 110 16.22 3.76 -17.23
CA GLY A 110 16.57 2.40 -16.83
C GLY A 110 15.36 1.53 -16.50
N LEU A 111 14.13 2.09 -16.56
CA LEU A 111 12.88 1.32 -16.44
C LEU A 111 12.84 0.13 -17.42
N ILE A 112 13.34 0.34 -18.64
CA ILE A 112 13.36 -0.68 -19.69
C ILE A 112 14.80 -1.10 -19.94
N LYS A 113 15.13 -2.34 -19.58
CA LYS A 113 16.47 -2.90 -19.81
C LYS A 113 16.83 -2.86 -21.29
N GLY A 114 17.91 -2.16 -21.62
CA GLY A 114 18.39 -2.01 -23.00
C GLY A 114 17.88 -0.77 -23.74
N ILE A 115 17.05 0.07 -23.11
CA ILE A 115 16.66 1.39 -23.62
C ILE A 115 17.38 2.47 -22.81
N GLY A 116 18.53 2.89 -23.31
CA GLY A 116 19.26 4.04 -22.77
C GLY A 116 18.79 5.37 -23.36
N PRO A 117 19.34 6.51 -22.88
CA PRO A 117 18.95 7.85 -23.32
C PRO A 117 19.00 8.05 -24.84
N GLN A 118 19.95 7.42 -25.53
CA GLN A 118 20.07 7.53 -26.98
C GLN A 118 18.92 6.82 -27.72
N MET A 119 18.49 5.65 -27.24
CA MET A 119 17.37 4.94 -27.85
C MET A 119 16.04 5.64 -27.53
N ALA A 120 15.88 6.12 -26.28
CA ALA A 120 14.74 6.94 -25.89
C ALA A 120 14.56 8.16 -26.80
N ARG A 121 15.64 8.90 -27.08
CA ARG A 121 15.64 10.02 -28.05
C ARG A 121 15.16 9.62 -29.44
N ARG A 122 15.56 8.44 -29.95
CA ARG A 122 15.12 7.98 -31.28
C ARG A 122 13.63 7.67 -31.31
N ILE A 123 13.13 7.01 -30.26
CA ILE A 123 11.70 6.69 -30.12
C ILE A 123 10.89 7.99 -30.09
N VAL A 124 11.30 8.96 -29.26
CA VAL A 124 10.61 10.24 -29.13
C VAL A 124 10.76 11.09 -30.38
N ALA A 125 11.90 11.06 -31.09
CA ALA A 125 12.06 11.75 -32.37
C ALA A 125 11.09 11.23 -33.44
N LYS A 126 10.75 9.93 -33.41
CA LYS A 126 9.83 9.30 -34.36
C LYS A 126 8.36 9.58 -34.03
N PHE A 127 7.99 9.56 -32.74
CA PHE A 127 6.58 9.58 -32.31
C PHE A 127 6.15 10.83 -31.54
N GLY A 128 7.10 11.68 -31.13
CA GLY A 128 6.82 12.93 -30.41
C GLY A 128 6.09 12.70 -29.08
N LEU A 129 5.07 13.52 -28.82
CA LEU A 129 4.26 13.42 -27.60
C LEU A 129 3.38 12.16 -27.57
N GLU A 130 3.15 11.52 -28.72
CA GLU A 130 2.35 10.29 -28.82
C GLU A 130 3.11 9.03 -28.41
N THR A 131 4.42 9.12 -28.12
CA THR A 131 5.26 7.95 -27.80
C THR A 131 4.64 7.05 -26.73
N LEU A 132 4.23 7.61 -25.59
CA LEU A 132 3.67 6.79 -24.50
C LEU A 132 2.29 6.21 -24.84
N ASN A 133 1.54 6.86 -25.73
CA ASN A 133 0.26 6.37 -26.20
C ASN A 133 0.46 5.19 -27.16
N ILE A 134 1.39 5.33 -28.12
CA ILE A 134 1.76 4.27 -29.06
C ILE A 134 2.26 3.03 -28.33
N ILE A 135 3.15 3.18 -27.35
CA ILE A 135 3.64 2.01 -26.60
C ILE A 135 2.50 1.28 -25.86
N ARG A 136 1.43 1.99 -25.47
CA ARG A 136 0.29 1.40 -24.77
C ARG A 136 -0.77 0.79 -25.69
N SER A 137 -1.03 1.43 -26.83
CA SER A 137 -2.17 1.08 -27.68
C SER A 137 -1.79 0.37 -28.96
N ASP A 138 -0.58 0.58 -29.47
CA ASP A 138 -0.10 0.03 -30.73
C ASP A 138 1.43 -0.17 -30.70
N PRO A 139 1.94 -1.04 -29.81
CA PRO A 139 3.38 -1.19 -29.57
C PRO A 139 4.13 -1.70 -30.80
N GLU A 140 3.45 -2.37 -31.75
CA GLU A 140 4.03 -2.87 -32.99
C GLU A 140 4.68 -1.77 -33.83
N LYS A 141 4.15 -0.54 -33.76
CA LYS A 141 4.77 0.63 -34.42
C LYS A 141 6.18 0.91 -33.97
N LEU A 142 6.61 0.45 -32.79
CA LEU A 142 7.99 0.62 -32.32
C LEU A 142 9.01 -0.02 -33.28
N HIS A 143 8.61 -1.00 -34.09
CA HIS A 143 9.45 -1.56 -35.15
C HIS A 143 9.83 -0.56 -36.25
N GLU A 144 9.10 0.55 -36.39
CA GLU A 144 9.48 1.63 -37.28
C GLU A 144 10.68 2.45 -36.79
N VAL A 145 11.11 2.28 -35.53
CA VAL A 145 12.26 2.98 -34.96
C VAL A 145 13.53 2.18 -35.23
N GLU A 146 14.48 2.83 -35.89
CA GLU A 146 15.78 2.23 -36.20
C GLU A 146 16.50 1.74 -34.94
N GLY A 147 16.80 0.45 -34.92
CA GLY A 147 17.47 -0.22 -33.81
C GLY A 147 16.54 -0.86 -32.78
N ILE A 148 15.22 -0.88 -33.02
CA ILE A 148 14.22 -1.66 -32.27
C ILE A 148 13.85 -2.92 -33.07
N GLY A 149 14.56 -4.01 -32.79
CA GLY A 149 14.16 -5.36 -33.20
C GLY A 149 13.19 -6.01 -32.20
N THR A 150 12.76 -7.23 -32.49
CA THR A 150 11.82 -8.05 -31.68
C THR A 150 12.19 -8.08 -30.20
N LYS A 151 13.45 -8.37 -29.86
CA LYS A 151 13.91 -8.43 -28.47
C LYS A 151 13.72 -7.13 -27.68
N LYS A 152 13.92 -5.96 -28.31
CA LYS A 152 13.74 -4.67 -27.64
C LYS A 152 12.26 -4.30 -27.56
N HIS A 153 11.48 -4.62 -28.59
CA HIS A 153 10.04 -4.47 -28.57
C HIS A 153 9.42 -5.25 -27.40
N GLU A 154 9.75 -6.54 -27.27
CA GLU A 154 9.30 -7.39 -26.17
C GLU A 154 9.73 -6.84 -24.80
N ALA A 155 10.98 -6.38 -24.68
CA ALA A 155 11.48 -5.78 -23.44
C ALA A 155 10.72 -4.50 -23.05
N ILE A 156 10.41 -3.63 -24.02
CA ILE A 156 9.59 -2.41 -23.79
C ILE A 156 8.20 -2.80 -23.31
N CYS A 157 7.54 -3.75 -24.00
CA CYS A 157 6.18 -4.18 -23.68
C CYS A 157 6.11 -4.82 -22.28
N SER A 158 7.03 -5.73 -21.96
CA SER A 158 7.08 -6.41 -20.65
C SER A 158 7.30 -5.41 -19.53
N ALA A 159 8.29 -4.52 -19.65
CA ALA A 159 8.63 -3.57 -18.60
C ALA A 159 7.47 -2.60 -18.30
N ILE A 160 6.73 -2.17 -19.33
CA ILE A 160 5.58 -1.27 -19.14
C ILE A 160 4.36 -2.01 -18.59
N ALA A 161 4.12 -3.25 -19.02
CA ALA A 161 3.08 -4.08 -18.45
C ALA A 161 3.34 -4.37 -16.97
N GLU A 162 4.59 -4.70 -16.62
CA GLU A 162 5.04 -4.89 -15.23
C GLU A 162 4.84 -3.61 -14.41
N HIS A 163 5.32 -2.46 -14.89
CA HIS A 163 5.17 -1.20 -14.16
C HIS A 163 3.71 -0.85 -13.89
N ARG A 164 2.84 -1.06 -14.90
CA ARG A 164 1.41 -0.81 -14.79
C ARG A 164 0.73 -1.73 -13.77
N GLU A 165 1.10 -3.01 -13.74
CA GLU A 165 0.54 -3.96 -12.78
C GLU A 165 0.86 -3.55 -11.34
N ILE A 166 2.08 -3.04 -11.09
CA ILE A 166 2.44 -2.48 -9.77
C ILE A 166 1.57 -1.26 -9.47
N GLU A 167 1.40 -0.35 -10.43
CA GLU A 167 0.51 0.82 -10.25
C GLU A 167 -0.93 0.42 -9.91
N ASP A 168 -1.50 -0.56 -10.62
CA ASP A 168 -2.86 -1.04 -10.41
C ASP A 168 -3.04 -1.63 -9.01
N ILE A 169 -2.03 -2.37 -8.50
CA ILE A 169 -2.01 -2.88 -7.12
C ILE A 169 -1.98 -1.73 -6.11
N MET A 170 -1.14 -0.72 -6.33
CA MET A 170 -1.03 0.42 -5.43
C MET A 170 -2.33 1.21 -5.37
N VAL A 171 -2.96 1.45 -6.52
CA VAL A 171 -4.26 2.13 -6.61
C VAL A 171 -5.36 1.32 -5.91
N PHE A 172 -5.39 0.01 -6.11
CA PHE A 172 -6.34 -0.88 -5.42
C PHE A 172 -6.21 -0.76 -3.89
N LEU A 173 -4.99 -0.90 -3.35
CA LEU A 173 -4.75 -0.85 -1.92
C LEU A 173 -5.09 0.53 -1.33
N GLN A 174 -4.66 1.60 -1.98
CA GLN A 174 -4.98 2.97 -1.55
C GLN A 174 -6.48 3.26 -1.61
N GLY A 175 -7.20 2.66 -2.56
CA GLY A 175 -8.66 2.74 -2.65
C GLY A 175 -9.40 2.24 -1.41
N TYR A 176 -8.76 1.37 -0.60
CA TYR A 176 -9.28 0.89 0.69
C TYR A 176 -8.59 1.53 1.90
N GLY A 177 -7.94 2.68 1.72
CA GLY A 177 -7.32 3.45 2.80
C GLY A 177 -5.98 2.91 3.29
N VAL A 178 -5.35 2.00 2.54
CA VAL A 178 -3.99 1.53 2.85
C VAL A 178 -3.00 2.66 2.58
N THR A 179 -2.19 3.00 3.59
CA THR A 179 -1.16 4.03 3.43
C THR A 179 -0.09 3.58 2.42
N PRO A 180 0.58 4.52 1.71
CA PRO A 180 1.61 4.15 0.73
C PRO A 180 2.71 3.24 1.29
N SER A 181 3.12 3.45 2.55
CA SER A 181 4.15 2.62 3.19
C SER A 181 3.67 1.20 3.49
N TYR A 182 2.41 1.01 3.86
CA TYR A 182 1.84 -0.33 3.98
C TYR A 182 1.60 -0.97 2.62
N ALA A 183 1.16 -0.20 1.61
CA ALA A 183 0.98 -0.72 0.26
C ALA A 183 2.29 -1.25 -0.34
N ALA A 184 3.41 -0.54 -0.12
CA ALA A 184 4.74 -1.01 -0.51
C ALA A 184 5.13 -2.33 0.17
N LYS A 185 4.87 -2.46 1.49
CA LYS A 185 5.14 -3.71 2.22
C LYS A 185 4.27 -4.87 1.73
N ILE A 186 2.98 -4.64 1.52
CA ILE A 186 2.04 -5.65 1.00
C ILE A 186 2.49 -6.14 -0.38
N PHE A 187 2.87 -5.21 -1.26
CA PHE A 187 3.40 -5.56 -2.58
C PHE A 187 4.71 -6.34 -2.47
N LYS A 188 5.61 -5.98 -1.56
CA LYS A 188 6.83 -6.76 -1.34
C LYS A 188 6.53 -8.19 -0.89
N THR A 189 5.52 -8.39 -0.03
CA THR A 189 5.15 -9.72 0.49
C THR A 189 4.47 -10.59 -0.58
N TYR A 190 3.54 -10.05 -1.36
CA TYR A 190 2.69 -10.86 -2.26
C TYR A 190 2.92 -10.61 -3.76
N GLY A 191 3.64 -9.56 -4.13
CA GLY A 191 3.84 -9.13 -5.51
C GLY A 191 2.52 -9.02 -6.27
N ARG A 192 2.46 -9.66 -7.43
CA ARG A 192 1.29 -9.73 -8.33
C ARG A 192 0.04 -10.32 -7.67
N GLN A 193 0.21 -11.13 -6.63
CA GLN A 193 -0.89 -11.77 -5.92
C GLN A 193 -1.53 -10.88 -4.86
N ALA A 194 -0.99 -9.67 -4.61
CA ALA A 194 -1.46 -8.78 -3.55
C ALA A 194 -2.98 -8.53 -3.63
N ILE A 195 -3.52 -8.20 -4.80
CA ILE A 195 -4.96 -7.97 -4.98
C ILE A 195 -5.76 -9.23 -4.63
N GLN A 196 -5.35 -10.39 -5.14
CA GLN A 196 -6.06 -11.66 -4.92
C GLN A 196 -6.07 -12.03 -3.44
N VAL A 197 -4.90 -12.04 -2.80
CA VAL A 197 -4.75 -12.44 -1.39
C VAL A 197 -5.56 -11.52 -0.49
N VAL A 198 -5.46 -10.20 -0.70
CA VAL A 198 -6.18 -9.20 0.10
C VAL A 198 -7.69 -9.28 -0.15
N SER A 199 -8.13 -9.54 -1.38
CA SER A 199 -9.56 -9.70 -1.69
C SER A 199 -10.16 -10.96 -1.08
N ASP A 200 -9.41 -12.06 -1.05
CA ASP A 200 -9.89 -13.34 -0.50
C ASP A 200 -10.00 -13.30 1.03
N ASN A 201 -8.96 -12.76 1.68
CA ASN A 201 -8.88 -12.61 3.12
C ASN A 201 -7.91 -11.47 3.56
N PRO A 202 -8.41 -10.25 3.82
CA PRO A 202 -7.60 -9.13 4.28
C PRO A 202 -6.90 -9.37 5.63
N TYR A 203 -7.41 -10.29 6.47
CA TYR A 203 -6.79 -10.58 7.78
C TYR A 203 -5.44 -11.29 7.66
N ARG A 204 -5.11 -11.88 6.50
CA ARG A 204 -3.77 -12.39 6.21
C ARG A 204 -2.69 -11.31 6.29
N LEU A 205 -3.06 -10.05 6.09
CA LEU A 205 -2.13 -8.93 6.26
C LEU A 205 -1.55 -8.86 7.68
N ALA A 206 -2.34 -9.22 8.69
CA ALA A 206 -1.89 -9.22 10.08
C ALA A 206 -0.91 -10.36 10.41
N GLU A 207 -0.92 -11.42 9.61
CA GLU A 207 -0.06 -12.60 9.78
C GLU A 207 1.24 -12.45 8.97
N ASP A 208 1.13 -12.03 7.70
CA ASP A 208 2.23 -12.10 6.74
C ASP A 208 3.02 -10.78 6.60
N VAL A 209 2.44 -9.63 6.99
CA VAL A 209 3.03 -8.31 6.69
C VAL A 209 3.50 -7.59 7.96
N PHE A 210 4.81 -7.50 8.12
CA PHE A 210 5.43 -6.88 9.29
C PHE A 210 4.97 -5.42 9.53
N GLY A 211 4.42 -5.19 10.72
CA GLY A 211 3.92 -3.89 11.16
C GLY A 211 2.46 -3.59 10.76
N ILE A 212 1.79 -4.52 10.09
CA ILE A 212 0.33 -4.54 9.98
C ILE A 212 -0.17 -5.53 11.04
N GLY A 213 -0.93 -5.04 12.02
CA GLY A 213 -1.60 -5.90 13.01
C GLY A 213 -3.09 -6.00 12.74
N PHE A 214 -3.81 -6.76 13.57
CA PHE A 214 -5.26 -6.97 13.43
C PHE A 214 -6.02 -5.66 13.26
N LYS A 215 -5.79 -4.64 14.11
CA LYS A 215 -6.51 -3.35 14.04
C LYS A 215 -6.37 -2.65 12.68
N THR A 216 -5.20 -2.76 12.04
CA THR A 216 -4.99 -2.18 10.71
C THR A 216 -5.63 -3.03 9.63
N ALA A 217 -5.49 -4.36 9.72
CA ALA A 217 -6.15 -5.29 8.79
C ALA A 217 -7.68 -5.19 8.87
N ASP A 218 -8.24 -4.98 10.06
CA ASP A 218 -9.69 -4.82 10.30
C ASP A 218 -10.23 -3.55 9.64
N LYS A 219 -9.50 -2.42 9.73
CA LYS A 219 -9.86 -1.19 9.02
C LYS A 219 -9.93 -1.41 7.51
N ILE A 220 -8.96 -2.13 6.94
CA ILE A 220 -8.92 -2.46 5.50
C ILE A 220 -10.08 -3.41 5.15
N ALA A 221 -10.28 -4.46 5.93
CA ALA A 221 -11.36 -5.44 5.75
C ALA A 221 -12.75 -4.78 5.74
N LEU A 222 -13.02 -3.89 6.68
CA LEU A 222 -14.27 -3.15 6.77
C LEU A 222 -14.45 -2.20 5.57
N ALA A 223 -13.38 -1.51 5.15
CA ALA A 223 -13.39 -0.68 3.94
C ALA A 223 -13.67 -1.50 2.67
N MET A 224 -13.27 -2.77 2.64
CA MET A 224 -13.56 -3.74 1.58
C MET A 224 -14.96 -4.37 1.68
N GLY A 225 -15.74 -4.02 2.71
CA GLY A 225 -17.13 -4.46 2.88
C GLY A 225 -17.28 -5.80 3.59
N ILE A 226 -16.27 -6.28 4.33
CA ILE A 226 -16.45 -7.44 5.21
C ILE A 226 -17.44 -7.08 6.33
N PRO A 227 -18.53 -7.85 6.54
CA PRO A 227 -19.49 -7.58 7.60
C PRO A 227 -18.87 -7.68 9.00
N LEU A 228 -19.37 -6.87 9.95
CA LEU A 228 -18.91 -6.86 11.34
C LEU A 228 -19.01 -8.25 11.99
N GLU A 229 -20.07 -8.99 11.67
CA GLU A 229 -20.40 -10.32 12.21
C GLU A 229 -19.80 -11.47 11.40
N SER A 230 -18.98 -11.17 10.39
CA SER A 230 -18.36 -12.20 9.55
C SER A 230 -17.44 -13.08 10.39
N PRO A 231 -17.57 -14.42 10.34
CA PRO A 231 -16.62 -15.32 11.02
C PRO A 231 -15.18 -15.07 10.59
N LYS A 232 -14.95 -14.62 9.34
CA LYS A 232 -13.61 -14.23 8.84
C LYS A 232 -12.99 -13.10 9.65
N ARG A 233 -13.81 -12.22 10.24
CA ARG A 233 -13.41 -11.11 11.11
C ARG A 233 -13.38 -11.50 12.58
N LEU A 234 -14.45 -12.15 13.05
CA LEU A 234 -14.64 -12.45 14.46
C LEU A 234 -13.56 -13.40 15.00
N ILE A 235 -13.19 -14.44 14.24
CA ILE A 235 -12.16 -15.41 14.65
C ILE A 235 -10.81 -14.71 14.93
N PRO A 236 -10.16 -14.06 13.95
CA PRO A 236 -8.89 -13.39 14.21
C PRO A 236 -9.03 -12.20 15.18
N GLY A 237 -10.20 -11.56 15.25
CA GLY A 237 -10.45 -10.48 16.19
C GLY A 237 -10.49 -10.94 17.64
N ILE A 238 -11.20 -12.03 17.94
CA ILE A 238 -11.26 -12.61 19.28
C ILE A 238 -9.87 -13.15 19.67
N GLU A 239 -9.16 -13.83 18.76
CA GLU A 239 -7.77 -14.29 19.00
C GLU A 239 -6.82 -13.12 19.32
N PHE A 240 -6.96 -12.00 18.61
CA PHE A 240 -6.20 -10.79 18.88
C PHE A 240 -6.54 -10.19 20.24
N PHE A 241 -7.82 -10.03 20.55
CA PHE A 241 -8.29 -9.36 21.77
C PHE A 241 -8.00 -10.15 23.04
N ILE A 242 -8.13 -11.49 23.01
CA ILE A 242 -7.75 -12.31 24.17
C ILE A 242 -6.25 -12.21 24.44
N THR A 243 -5.44 -12.18 23.38
CA THR A 243 -3.98 -12.01 23.48
C THR A 243 -3.63 -10.61 24.01
N GLU A 244 -4.33 -9.56 23.56
CA GLU A 244 -4.15 -8.18 24.03
C GLU A 244 -4.45 -8.07 25.53
N MET A 245 -5.56 -8.66 26.01
CA MET A 245 -5.91 -8.68 27.43
C MET A 245 -4.85 -9.39 28.29
N THR A 246 -4.28 -10.50 27.81
CA THR A 246 -3.20 -11.18 28.55
C THR A 246 -1.88 -10.40 28.57
N ASN A 247 -1.59 -9.60 27.55
CA ASN A 247 -0.40 -8.73 27.54
C ASN A 247 -0.46 -7.60 28.58
N GLU A 248 -1.65 -7.29 29.11
CA GLU A 248 -1.84 -6.34 30.22
C GLU A 248 -1.53 -6.96 31.60
N GLY A 249 -1.01 -8.20 31.64
CA GLY A 249 -0.56 -8.88 32.86
C GLY A 249 -1.55 -9.92 33.40
N HIS A 250 -2.64 -10.17 32.68
CA HIS A 250 -3.61 -11.22 33.00
C HIS A 250 -3.17 -12.56 32.41
N VAL A 251 -3.27 -13.66 33.17
CA VAL A 251 -2.96 -15.02 32.66
C VAL A 251 -4.18 -15.64 31.99
N TYR A 252 -5.37 -15.22 32.42
CA TYR A 252 -6.67 -15.67 31.94
C TYR A 252 -7.66 -14.50 31.94
N ALA A 253 -8.79 -14.69 31.26
CA ALA A 253 -9.92 -13.76 31.28
C ALA A 253 -11.19 -14.51 31.72
N PRO A 254 -11.95 -14.01 32.72
CA PRO A 254 -13.29 -14.53 33.02
C PRO A 254 -14.17 -14.46 31.77
N LEU A 255 -14.90 -15.53 31.46
CA LEU A 255 -15.63 -15.69 30.20
C LEU A 255 -16.59 -14.52 29.92
N ASP A 256 -17.46 -14.20 30.87
CA ASP A 256 -18.49 -13.16 30.68
C ASP A 256 -17.89 -11.77 30.54
N GLU A 257 -16.83 -11.46 31.31
CA GLU A 257 -16.11 -10.19 31.22
C GLU A 257 -15.42 -10.04 29.86
N PHE A 258 -14.75 -11.11 29.40
CA PHE A 258 -14.11 -11.13 28.09
C PHE A 258 -15.13 -10.98 26.96
N VAL A 259 -16.25 -11.69 27.02
CA VAL A 259 -17.30 -11.62 26.00
C VAL A 259 -17.87 -10.21 25.91
N ALA A 260 -18.19 -9.59 27.05
CA ALA A 260 -18.68 -8.21 27.09
C ALA A 260 -17.67 -7.22 26.50
N TRP A 261 -16.40 -7.33 26.90
CA TRP A 261 -15.34 -6.45 26.43
C TRP A 261 -15.04 -6.63 24.93
N ALA A 262 -14.91 -7.87 24.46
CA ALA A 262 -14.63 -8.18 23.07
C ALA A 262 -15.79 -7.75 22.16
N ALA A 263 -17.04 -7.92 22.60
CA ALA A 263 -18.24 -7.46 21.89
C ALA A 263 -18.22 -5.93 21.68
N GLU A 264 -17.86 -5.16 22.70
CA GLU A 264 -17.68 -3.71 22.58
C GLU A 264 -16.59 -3.36 21.55
N LYS A 265 -15.41 -3.97 21.66
CA LYS A 265 -14.28 -3.69 20.76
C LYS A 265 -14.53 -4.10 19.32
N LEU A 266 -15.23 -5.21 19.10
CA LEU A 266 -15.62 -5.69 17.78
C LEU A 266 -16.89 -5.00 17.25
N THR A 267 -17.61 -4.27 18.11
CA THR A 267 -18.88 -3.60 17.78
C THR A 267 -19.92 -4.60 17.25
N VAL A 268 -20.12 -5.67 18.00
CA VAL A 268 -21.11 -6.74 17.75
C VAL A 268 -21.79 -7.13 19.06
N ASP A 269 -22.88 -7.89 18.98
CA ASP A 269 -23.56 -8.38 20.18
C ASP A 269 -22.76 -9.48 20.89
N GLN A 270 -22.91 -9.55 22.22
CA GLN A 270 -22.24 -10.55 23.06
C GLN A 270 -22.56 -12.00 22.64
N GLU A 271 -23.79 -12.24 22.19
CA GLU A 271 -24.25 -13.55 21.69
C GLU A 271 -23.45 -14.02 20.48
N ILE A 272 -23.03 -13.09 19.61
CA ILE A 272 -22.24 -13.39 18.41
C ILE A 272 -20.80 -13.79 18.79
N VAL A 273 -20.21 -13.05 19.74
CA VAL A 273 -18.88 -13.38 20.27
C VAL A 273 -18.93 -14.74 20.96
N HIS A 274 -19.89 -14.94 21.87
CA HIS A 274 -20.09 -16.20 22.58
C HIS A 274 -20.30 -17.38 21.62
N GLY A 275 -21.14 -17.21 20.58
CA GLY A 275 -21.37 -18.21 19.54
C GLY A 275 -20.14 -18.55 18.68
N THR A 276 -19.12 -17.67 18.66
CA THR A 276 -17.87 -17.88 17.91
C THR A 276 -16.81 -18.64 18.71
N LEU A 277 -16.86 -18.59 20.06
CA LEU A 277 -15.88 -19.25 20.94
C LEU A 277 -15.71 -20.75 20.70
N PRO A 278 -16.78 -21.56 20.45
CA PRO A 278 -16.62 -22.98 20.18
C PRO A 278 -15.69 -23.30 19.00
N ALA A 279 -15.69 -22.47 17.95
CA ALA A 279 -14.81 -22.65 16.80
C ALA A 279 -13.33 -22.41 17.17
N LEU A 280 -13.07 -21.43 18.03
CA LEU A 280 -11.73 -21.10 18.53
C LEU A 280 -11.19 -22.18 19.47
N ILE A 281 -12.05 -22.71 20.34
CA ILE A 281 -11.73 -23.83 21.23
C ILE A 281 -11.45 -25.09 20.41
N GLN A 282 -12.25 -25.39 19.39
CA GLN A 282 -12.04 -26.54 18.51
C GLN A 282 -10.72 -26.44 17.74
N LYS A 283 -10.36 -25.24 17.26
CA LYS A 283 -9.07 -24.94 16.62
C LYS A 283 -7.89 -24.93 17.61
N LYS A 284 -8.16 -24.99 18.91
CA LYS A 284 -7.18 -24.89 20.00
C LYS A 284 -6.37 -23.58 20.00
N SER A 285 -6.97 -22.49 19.51
CA SER A 285 -6.37 -21.16 19.66
C SER A 285 -6.68 -20.54 21.03
N ILE A 286 -7.79 -20.96 21.65
CA ILE A 286 -8.21 -20.58 22.99
C ILE A 286 -8.56 -21.85 23.78
N ILE A 287 -8.31 -21.84 25.08
CA ILE A 287 -8.68 -22.91 26.02
C ILE A 287 -9.66 -22.33 27.02
N CYS A 288 -10.73 -23.07 27.30
CA CYS A 288 -11.72 -22.73 28.32
C CYS A 288 -11.63 -23.76 29.45
N GLU A 289 -11.42 -23.31 30.68
CA GLU A 289 -11.40 -24.17 31.88
C GLU A 289 -12.43 -23.69 32.89
N GLU A 290 -12.97 -24.64 33.66
CA GLU A 290 -13.87 -24.35 34.78
C GLU A 290 -13.08 -24.23 36.07
N SER A 291 -13.16 -23.07 36.73
CA SER A 291 -12.62 -22.83 38.06
C SER A 291 -13.73 -22.93 39.12
N PRO A 292 -13.52 -23.68 40.21
CA PRO A 292 -14.50 -23.78 41.30
C PRO A 292 -14.88 -22.43 41.92
N ASP A 293 -13.95 -21.47 41.94
CA ASP A 293 -14.10 -20.18 42.62
C ASP A 293 -14.40 -19.02 41.65
N LEU A 294 -13.97 -19.14 40.39
CA LEU A 294 -13.98 -18.04 39.42
C LEU A 294 -14.84 -18.33 38.17
N GLY A 295 -15.45 -19.51 38.08
CA GLY A 295 -16.27 -19.92 36.94
C GLY A 295 -15.44 -20.23 35.68
N SER A 296 -16.04 -20.05 34.50
CA SER A 296 -15.39 -20.34 33.22
C SER A 296 -14.32 -19.28 32.90
N LEU A 297 -13.09 -19.75 32.66
CA LEU A 297 -11.91 -18.92 32.38
C LEU A 297 -11.38 -19.23 30.98
N LEU A 298 -11.04 -18.18 30.22
CA LEU A 298 -10.45 -18.26 28.89
C LEU A 298 -8.95 -17.98 28.92
N TYR A 299 -8.19 -18.80 28.20
CA TYR A 299 -6.74 -18.71 28.07
C TYR A 299 -6.33 -18.70 26.60
N PRO A 300 -5.43 -17.80 26.17
CA PRO A 300 -4.71 -17.99 24.92
C PRO A 300 -3.89 -19.28 24.99
N ALA A 301 -4.02 -20.14 23.98
CA ALA A 301 -3.39 -21.46 24.02
C ALA A 301 -1.86 -21.39 24.23
N GLN A 302 -1.21 -20.37 23.69
CA GLN A 302 0.23 -20.14 23.85
C GLN A 302 0.66 -19.92 25.31
N PHE A 303 -0.16 -19.28 26.14
CA PHE A 303 0.17 -19.03 27.55
C PHE A 303 -0.22 -20.19 28.45
N TYR A 304 -1.31 -20.88 28.14
CA TYR A 304 -1.73 -22.07 28.87
C TYR A 304 -0.66 -23.17 28.86
N TYR A 305 -0.06 -23.46 27.70
CA TYR A 305 1.00 -24.46 27.63
C TYR A 305 2.30 -24.00 28.31
N ALA A 306 2.60 -22.70 28.27
CA ALA A 306 3.75 -22.14 28.97
C ALA A 306 3.60 -22.29 30.49
N GLU A 307 2.43 -21.96 31.06
CA GLU A 307 2.13 -22.10 32.49
C GLU A 307 2.26 -23.56 32.96
N ARG A 308 1.66 -24.50 32.24
CA ARG A 308 1.71 -25.94 32.59
C ARG A 308 3.07 -26.60 32.38
N SER A 309 4.00 -25.95 31.68
CA SER A 309 5.37 -26.44 31.50
C SER A 309 6.34 -25.96 32.58
N VAL A 310 5.96 -24.91 33.33
CA VAL A 310 6.76 -24.31 34.40
C VAL A 310 6.29 -24.77 35.79
N ALA A 311 5.02 -25.19 35.91
CA ALA A 311 4.42 -25.81 37.11
C ALA A 311 4.77 -27.30 37.24
#